data_AF-A0A1I7RK46-F1
#
_entry.id   AF-A0A1I7RK46-F1
#
_cell.length_a   1.000
_cell.length_b   1.000
_cell.length_c   1.000
_cell.angle_alpha   90.00
_cell.angle_beta   90.00
_cell.angle_gamma   90.00
#
_symmetry.space_group_name_H-M   'P 1'
#
loop_
_entity.id
_entity.type
_entity.pdbx_description
1 polymer ?
#
loop_
_entity_poly.entity_id
_entity_poly.type
_entity_poly.pdbx_seq_one_letter_code
_entity_poly.pdbx_strand_id
1 'polypeptide(L)'
;MKPTIDPENGFEFDYFEKLEQEYMCCCRAVHVKQGSLMIGVVSSVLVLYSLLSLLITTTVFTKSEYVQLAVLMFDVLAISCLFHGIRIESHKLLLPYLLYMFNMSSLLLAALCMGIYTFLYPKQTSGYQISSGLFDNPQLDYRAVQVAGLFVMISCLIVMVLALWWMYVVWRCFIYLKTLNNKRDHVEMHEKAKYMPKTYFGDGQH
;
A
#
# COMPACT_ATOMS: atom_id res chain seq x y z
N MET A 1 -46.64 0.21 -2.84
CA MET A 1 -46.28 0.76 -1.52
C MET A 1 -45.19 1.80 -1.72
N LYS A 2 -45.48 3.06 -1.38
CA LYS A 2 -44.51 4.16 -1.47
C LYS A 2 -43.80 4.20 -0.11
N PRO A 3 -42.47 4.02 -0.03
CA PRO A 3 -41.79 4.08 1.25
C PRO A 3 -41.93 5.48 1.83
N THR A 4 -42.46 5.57 3.04
CA THR A 4 -42.44 6.78 3.86
C THR A 4 -41.00 7.00 4.31
N ILE A 5 -40.33 7.95 3.66
CA ILE A 5 -38.98 8.40 4.00
C ILE A 5 -39.14 9.33 5.20
N ASP A 6 -38.63 8.92 6.36
CA ASP A 6 -38.38 9.86 7.47
C ASP A 6 -37.36 10.90 6.98
N PRO A 7 -37.65 12.21 7.09
CA PRO A 7 -36.78 13.26 6.56
C PRO A 7 -35.39 13.31 7.21
N GLU A 8 -35.22 12.78 8.44
CA GLU A 8 -33.91 12.60 9.07
C GLU A 8 -33.13 11.41 8.47
N ASN A 9 -33.78 10.29 8.18
CA ASN A 9 -33.12 9.08 7.65
C ASN A 9 -32.83 9.17 6.13
N GLY A 10 -33.61 9.96 5.39
CA GLY A 10 -33.39 10.17 3.96
C GLY A 10 -32.11 10.96 3.64
N PHE A 11 -31.73 11.90 4.52
CA PHE A 11 -30.50 12.69 4.36
C PHE A 11 -29.24 11.87 4.62
N GLU A 12 -29.29 10.94 5.58
CA GLU A 12 -28.18 10.04 5.87
C GLU A 12 -27.93 9.07 4.71
N PHE A 13 -28.99 8.49 4.14
CA PHE A 13 -28.89 7.52 3.04
C PHE A 13 -28.30 8.14 1.76
N ASP A 14 -28.80 9.31 1.34
CA ASP A 14 -28.35 10.00 0.11
C ASP A 14 -26.89 10.49 0.23
N TYR A 15 -26.45 10.79 1.46
CA TYR A 15 -25.07 11.18 1.73
C TYR A 15 -24.10 9.99 1.76
N PHE A 16 -24.49 8.84 2.31
CA PHE A 16 -23.68 7.62 2.24
C PHE A 16 -23.47 7.16 0.79
N GLU A 17 -24.51 7.19 -0.03
CA GLU A 17 -24.43 6.85 -1.45
C GLU A 17 -23.51 7.82 -2.21
N LYS A 18 -23.59 9.12 -1.91
CA LYS A 18 -22.69 10.13 -2.47
C LYS A 18 -21.24 9.95 -2.02
N LEU A 19 -21.02 9.48 -0.79
CA LEU A 19 -19.69 9.17 -0.26
C LEU A 19 -19.10 7.96 -1.00
N GLU A 20 -19.86 6.88 -1.16
CA GLU A 20 -19.43 5.69 -1.88
C GLU A 20 -19.02 6.01 -3.33
N GLN A 21 -19.70 6.96 -3.97
CA GLN A 21 -19.37 7.41 -5.32
C GLN A 21 -18.07 8.24 -5.41
N GLU A 22 -17.69 8.95 -4.35
CA GLU A 22 -16.49 9.78 -4.32
C GLU A 22 -15.20 8.96 -4.10
N TYR A 23 -15.32 7.78 -3.48
CA TYR A 23 -14.19 6.89 -3.16
C TYR A 23 -14.15 5.66 -4.07
N MET A 24 -14.19 5.89 -5.38
CA MET A 24 -13.89 4.88 -6.40
C MET A 24 -12.45 5.03 -6.95
N CYS A 25 -11.81 3.91 -7.24
CA CYS A 25 -10.49 3.80 -7.89
C CYS A 25 -10.62 3.20 -9.31
N CYS A 26 -9.52 3.15 -10.07
CA CYS A 26 -9.49 2.63 -11.45
C CYS A 26 -10.53 3.31 -12.36
N CYS A 27 -10.38 4.62 -12.63
CA CYS A 27 -11.31 5.39 -13.47
C CYS A 27 -12.77 5.39 -12.96
N ARG A 28 -12.97 5.30 -11.64
CA ARG A 28 -14.28 5.15 -10.98
C ARG A 28 -15.01 3.84 -11.30
N ALA A 29 -14.29 2.78 -11.66
CA ALA A 29 -14.90 1.48 -11.93
C ALA A 29 -14.97 0.58 -10.70
N VAL A 30 -14.07 0.75 -9.72
CA VAL A 30 -13.93 -0.17 -8.58
C VAL A 30 -13.98 0.59 -7.26
N HIS A 31 -14.82 0.14 -6.32
CA HIS A 31 -14.84 0.71 -4.97
C HIS A 31 -13.47 0.52 -4.31
N VAL A 32 -12.95 1.56 -3.67
CA VAL A 32 -11.56 1.57 -3.16
C VAL A 32 -11.27 0.40 -2.20
N LYS A 33 -12.27 -0.07 -1.43
CA LYS A 33 -12.14 -1.27 -0.58
C LYS A 33 -11.85 -2.55 -1.39
N GLN A 34 -12.54 -2.74 -2.52
CA GLN A 34 -12.29 -3.87 -3.42
C GLN A 34 -10.94 -3.74 -4.12
N GLY A 35 -10.56 -2.53 -4.54
CA GLY A 35 -9.25 -2.27 -5.14
C GLY A 35 -8.09 -2.61 -4.20
N SER A 36 -8.16 -2.16 -2.94
CA SER A 36 -7.15 -2.51 -1.94
C SER A 36 -7.13 -3.99 -1.58
N LEU A 37 -8.28 -4.67 -1.59
CA LEU A 37 -8.34 -6.12 -1.38
C LEU A 37 -7.69 -6.88 -2.54
N MET A 38 -7.94 -6.48 -3.79
CA MET A 38 -7.30 -7.05 -4.97
C MET A 38 -5.77 -6.88 -4.92
N ILE A 39 -5.29 -5.69 -4.55
CA ILE A 39 -3.85 -5.44 -4.35
C ILE A 39 -3.30 -6.38 -3.28
N GLY A 40 -3.98 -6.52 -2.13
CA GLY A 40 -3.57 -7.45 -1.08
C GLY A 40 -3.43 -8.89 -1.57
N VAL A 41 -4.40 -9.38 -2.36
CA VAL A 41 -4.37 -10.73 -2.94
C VAL A 41 -3.19 -10.90 -3.91
N VAL A 42 -2.97 -9.93 -4.81
CA VAL A 42 -1.85 -9.97 -5.76
C VAL A 42 -0.52 -9.96 -5.00
N SER A 43 -0.36 -9.09 -3.99
CA SER A 43 0.83 -9.06 -3.13
C SER A 43 1.05 -10.38 -2.40
N SER A 44 0.00 -11.03 -1.89
CA SER A 44 0.11 -12.36 -1.26
C SER A 44 0.63 -13.42 -2.23
N VAL A 45 0.14 -13.44 -3.46
CA VAL A 45 0.60 -14.38 -4.50
C VAL A 45 2.08 -14.15 -4.82
N LEU A 46 2.50 -12.89 -4.95
CA LEU A 46 3.90 -12.54 -5.22
C LEU A 46 4.85 -12.91 -4.07
N VAL A 47 4.43 -12.71 -2.82
CA VAL A 47 5.20 -13.11 -1.64
C VAL A 47 5.29 -14.63 -1.54
N LEU A 48 4.19 -15.34 -1.79
CA LEU A 48 4.17 -16.80 -1.81
C LEU A 48 5.11 -17.35 -2.90
N TYR A 49 5.06 -16.78 -4.11
CA TYR A 49 5.95 -17.13 -5.20
C TYR A 49 7.42 -16.89 -4.81
N SER A 50 7.74 -15.73 -4.23
CA SER A 50 9.10 -15.39 -3.77
C SER A 50 9.59 -16.35 -2.69
N LEU A 51 8.73 -16.74 -1.76
CA LEU A 51 9.04 -17.72 -0.72
C LEU A 51 9.32 -19.10 -1.33
N LEU A 52 8.48 -19.58 -2.24
CA LEU A 52 8.70 -20.86 -2.94
C LEU A 52 9.99 -20.83 -3.78
N SER A 53 10.24 -19.74 -4.48
CA SER A 53 11.48 -19.55 -5.26
C SER A 53 12.72 -19.62 -4.35
N LEU A 54 12.66 -19.00 -3.17
CA LEU A 54 13.74 -19.05 -2.18
C LEU A 54 13.94 -20.49 -1.67
N LEU A 55 12.86 -21.20 -1.35
CA LEU A 55 12.92 -22.59 -0.86
C LEU A 55 13.49 -23.56 -1.90
N ILE A 56 13.14 -23.39 -3.19
CA ILE A 56 13.62 -24.26 -4.26
C ILE A 56 15.10 -23.99 -4.56
N THR A 57 15.52 -22.72 -4.53
CA THR A 57 16.88 -22.31 -4.91
C THR A 57 17.90 -22.59 -3.79
N THR A 58 17.48 -22.53 -2.53
CA THR A 58 18.39 -22.58 -1.38
C THR A 58 18.68 -24.02 -0.97
N THR A 59 19.87 -24.53 -1.28
CA THR A 59 20.38 -25.80 -0.74
C THR A 59 21.19 -25.60 0.55
N VAL A 60 21.81 -24.44 0.73
CA VAL A 60 22.51 -24.01 1.95
C VAL A 60 22.21 -22.54 2.19
N PHE A 61 21.78 -22.18 3.40
CA PHE A 61 21.50 -20.79 3.76
C PHE A 61 22.82 -20.01 3.92
N THR A 62 23.07 -19.05 3.03
CA THR A 62 24.13 -18.05 3.21
C THR A 62 23.55 -16.78 3.84
N LYS A 63 24.40 -15.79 4.12
CA LYS A 63 23.98 -14.56 4.81
C LYS A 63 22.96 -13.75 4.00
N SER A 64 23.03 -13.77 2.68
CA SER A 64 22.08 -13.06 1.80
C SER A 64 20.67 -13.64 1.90
N GLU A 65 20.54 -14.97 1.96
CA GLU A 65 19.24 -15.64 1.99
C GLU A 65 18.53 -15.41 3.34
N TYR A 66 19.28 -15.28 4.44
CA TYR A 66 18.70 -14.89 5.74
C TYR A 66 18.12 -13.47 5.71
N VAL A 67 18.81 -12.53 5.07
CA VAL A 67 18.30 -11.16 4.89
C VAL A 67 17.05 -11.17 4.01
N GLN A 68 17.07 -11.93 2.92
CA GLN A 68 15.92 -12.10 2.04
C GLN A 68 14.71 -12.71 2.76
N LEU A 69 14.93 -13.74 3.58
CA LEU A 69 13.89 -14.34 4.41
C LEU A 69 13.31 -13.33 5.41
N ALA A 70 14.15 -12.52 6.06
CA ALA A 70 13.68 -11.48 6.97
C ALA A 70 12.80 -10.45 6.26
N VAL A 71 13.19 -10.01 5.06
CA VAL A 71 12.37 -9.11 4.23
C VAL A 71 11.02 -9.75 3.89
N LEU A 72 11.01 -11.02 3.46
CA LEU A 72 9.76 -11.74 3.17
C LEU A 72 8.84 -11.84 4.40
N MET A 73 9.39 -12.03 5.60
CA MET A 73 8.61 -12.03 6.83
C MET A 73 7.98 -10.66 7.11
N PHE A 74 8.70 -9.56 6.86
CA PHE A 74 8.13 -8.22 6.94
C PHE A 74 7.02 -8.00 5.91
N ASP A 75 7.16 -8.53 4.70
CA ASP A 75 6.13 -8.43 3.65
C ASP A 75 4.84 -9.14 4.08
N VAL A 76 4.95 -10.35 4.63
CA VAL A 76 3.81 -11.12 5.17
C VAL A 76 3.11 -10.34 6.29
N LEU A 77 3.88 -9.75 7.20
CA LEU A 77 3.33 -8.94 8.29
C LEU A 77 2.59 -7.70 7.75
N ALA A 78 3.18 -6.98 6.80
CA ALA A 78 2.58 -5.80 6.19
C ALA A 78 1.25 -6.15 5.47
N ILE A 79 1.25 -7.23 4.69
CA ILE A 79 0.06 -7.72 3.98
C ILE A 79 -1.01 -8.18 4.98
N SER A 80 -0.61 -8.85 6.06
CA SER A 80 -1.54 -9.25 7.13
C SER A 80 -2.20 -8.03 7.78
N CYS A 81 -1.44 -6.95 8.05
CA CYS A 81 -1.99 -5.69 8.53
C CYS A 81 -2.98 -5.07 7.53
N LEU A 82 -2.70 -5.14 6.22
CA LEU A 82 -3.63 -4.66 5.19
C LEU A 82 -4.96 -5.43 5.24
N PHE A 83 -4.94 -6.76 5.21
CA PHE A 83 -6.16 -7.57 5.27
C PHE A 83 -6.92 -7.35 6.57
N HIS A 84 -6.22 -7.34 7.69
CA HIS A 84 -6.84 -7.14 9.00
C HIS A 84 -7.43 -5.73 9.14
N GLY A 85 -6.73 -4.70 8.63
CA GLY A 85 -7.22 -3.33 8.62
C GLY A 85 -8.46 -3.12 7.74
N ILE A 86 -8.52 -3.79 6.58
CA ILE A 86 -9.71 -3.77 5.71
C ILE A 86 -10.90 -4.48 6.38
N ARG A 87 -10.65 -5.60 7.11
CA ARG A 87 -11.71 -6.35 7.80
C ARG A 87 -12.28 -5.61 9.01
N ILE A 88 -11.42 -4.96 9.81
CA ILE A 88 -11.84 -4.20 11.00
C ILE A 88 -12.32 -2.79 10.64
N GLU A 89 -12.13 -2.36 9.38
CA GLU A 89 -12.43 -0.99 8.92
C GLU A 89 -11.67 0.09 9.71
N SER A 90 -10.52 -0.27 10.29
CA SER A 90 -9.70 0.63 11.08
C SER A 90 -8.57 1.20 10.24
N HIS A 91 -8.62 2.51 10.01
CA HIS A 91 -7.59 3.24 9.28
C HIS A 91 -6.20 3.14 9.95
N LYS A 92 -6.13 2.96 11.28
CA LYS A 92 -4.86 2.87 12.02
C LYS A 92 -4.03 1.65 11.62
N LEU A 93 -4.68 0.54 11.24
CA LEU A 93 -4.00 -0.69 10.83
C LEU A 93 -3.49 -0.65 9.38
N LEU A 94 -3.96 0.30 8.56
CA LEU A 94 -3.43 0.52 7.21
C LEU A 94 -2.11 1.31 7.22
N LEU A 95 -1.85 2.09 8.28
CA LEU A 95 -0.64 2.89 8.42
C LEU A 95 0.68 2.09 8.30
N PRO A 96 0.88 0.95 8.98
CA PRO A 96 2.12 0.17 8.83
C PRO A 96 2.35 -0.29 7.40
N TYR A 97 1.30 -0.69 6.68
CA TYR A 97 1.43 -1.09 5.27
C TYR A 97 1.78 0.11 4.37
N LEU A 98 1.18 1.29 4.60
CA LEU A 98 1.52 2.51 3.87
C LEU A 98 2.96 2.96 4.11
N LEU A 99 3.44 2.90 5.35
CA LEU A 99 4.84 3.20 5.69
C LEU A 99 5.78 2.21 5.01
N TYR A 100 5.44 0.93 5.00
CA TYR A 100 6.20 -0.09 4.29
C TYR A 100 6.28 0.19 2.77
N MET A 101 5.15 0.50 2.12
CA MET A 101 5.11 0.85 0.68
C MET A 101 5.93 2.11 0.36
N PHE A 102 5.92 3.10 1.25
CA PHE A 102 6.74 4.30 1.13
C PHE A 102 8.23 3.98 1.19
N ASN A 103 8.66 3.16 2.16
CA ASN A 103 10.05 2.71 2.27
C ASN A 103 10.51 1.88 1.06
N MET A 104 9.64 1.01 0.54
CA MET A 104 9.98 0.26 -0.69
C MET A 104 10.08 1.16 -1.92
N SER A 105 9.21 2.17 -2.02
CA SER A 105 9.27 3.15 -3.12
C SER A 105 10.52 4.02 -3.06
N SER A 106 10.97 4.42 -1.85
CA SER A 106 12.21 5.19 -1.69
C SER A 106 13.44 4.34 -2.00
N LEU A 107 13.45 3.06 -1.62
CA LEU A 107 14.51 2.12 -1.98
C LEU A 107 14.59 1.91 -3.50
N LEU A 108 13.45 1.78 -4.17
CA LEU A 108 13.39 1.65 -5.62
C LEU A 108 13.88 2.91 -6.35
N LEU A 109 13.58 4.09 -5.81
CA LEU A 109 14.12 5.36 -6.32
C LEU A 109 15.65 5.42 -6.17
N ALA A 110 16.19 5.00 -5.02
CA ALA A 110 17.63 4.90 -4.83
C ALA A 110 18.28 3.92 -5.82
N ALA A 111 17.65 2.75 -6.03
CA ALA A 111 18.11 1.76 -7.01
C ALA A 111 18.10 2.32 -8.44
N LEU A 112 17.07 3.10 -8.81
CA LEU A 112 17.01 3.77 -10.10
C LEU A 112 18.13 4.80 -10.28
N CYS A 113 18.41 5.61 -9.25
CA CYS A 113 19.54 6.54 -9.26
C CYS A 113 20.88 5.81 -9.45
N MET A 114 21.08 4.68 -8.76
CA MET A 114 22.26 3.82 -8.94
C MET A 114 22.34 3.20 -10.33
N GLY A 115 21.20 2.83 -10.92
CA GLY A 115 21.10 2.35 -12.30
C GLY A 115 21.52 3.41 -13.31
N ILE A 116 21.00 4.64 -13.18
CA ILE A 116 21.40 5.79 -14.02
C ILE A 116 22.89 6.07 -13.86
N TYR A 117 23.40 6.09 -12.63
CA TYR A 117 24.81 6.31 -12.36
C TYR A 117 25.68 5.27 -13.07
N THR A 118 25.28 3.99 -13.02
CA THR A 118 26.00 2.90 -13.67
C THR A 118 25.93 2.96 -15.19
N PHE A 119 24.81 3.41 -15.75
CA PHE A 119 24.66 3.62 -17.19
C PHE A 119 25.60 4.72 -17.70
N LEU A 120 25.73 5.83 -16.95
CA LEU A 120 26.61 6.95 -17.29
C LEU A 120 28.10 6.62 -17.09
N TYR A 121 28.42 5.85 -16.04
CA TYR A 121 29.80 5.50 -15.66
C TYR A 121 30.00 3.98 -15.54
N PRO A 122 29.92 3.22 -16.65
CA PRO A 122 29.94 1.76 -16.63
C PRO A 122 31.28 1.16 -16.17
N LYS A 123 32.35 1.97 -16.12
CA LYS A 123 33.70 1.54 -15.69
C LYS A 123 33.90 1.55 -14.17
N GLN A 124 32.95 2.07 -13.39
CA GLN A 124 33.05 2.12 -11.93
C GLN A 124 32.51 0.86 -11.26
N THR A 125 32.76 0.73 -9.95
CA THR A 125 32.45 -0.41 -9.08
C THR A 125 31.01 -0.94 -9.21
N SER A 126 30.04 -0.07 -9.49
CA SER A 126 28.64 -0.46 -9.69
C SER A 126 28.41 -1.23 -11.00
N GLY A 127 29.13 -0.88 -12.08
CA GLY A 127 29.11 -1.63 -13.34
C GLY A 127 29.72 -3.02 -13.21
N TYR A 128 30.76 -3.14 -12.37
CA TYR A 128 31.36 -4.44 -12.05
C TYR A 128 30.37 -5.36 -11.33
N GLN A 129 29.67 -4.85 -10.30
CA GLN A 129 28.66 -5.61 -9.55
C GLN A 129 27.50 -6.11 -10.43
N ILE A 130 27.01 -5.25 -11.33
CA ILE A 130 25.97 -5.66 -12.29
C ILE A 130 26.52 -6.72 -13.25
N SER A 131 27.73 -6.53 -13.78
CA SER A 131 28.31 -7.51 -14.72
C SER A 131 28.58 -8.86 -14.05
N SER A 132 29.07 -8.87 -12.80
CA SER A 132 29.35 -10.10 -12.05
C SER A 132 28.07 -10.85 -11.62
N GLY A 133 26.95 -10.13 -11.53
CA GLY A 133 25.65 -10.75 -11.22
C GLY A 133 24.91 -11.27 -12.45
N LEU A 134 25.17 -10.72 -13.64
CA LEU A 134 24.49 -11.11 -14.89
C LEU A 134 25.32 -12.00 -15.82
N PHE A 135 26.65 -11.93 -15.79
CA PHE A 135 27.52 -12.60 -16.75
C PHE A 135 28.61 -13.42 -16.04
N ASP A 136 28.65 -14.73 -16.31
CA ASP A 136 29.66 -15.65 -15.75
C ASP A 136 31.08 -15.39 -16.30
N ASN A 137 31.21 -14.66 -17.41
CA ASN A 137 32.51 -14.29 -18.01
C ASN A 137 32.75 -12.78 -17.87
N PRO A 138 33.66 -12.34 -16.98
CA PRO A 138 33.90 -10.93 -16.69
C PRO A 138 34.78 -10.22 -17.73
N GLN A 139 34.87 -10.72 -18.98
CA GLN A 139 35.37 -9.87 -20.06
C GLN A 139 34.31 -8.80 -20.29
N LEU A 140 34.49 -7.65 -19.63
CA LEU A 140 33.57 -6.50 -19.67
C LEU A 140 33.38 -6.03 -21.13
N ASP A 141 32.40 -6.62 -21.81
CA ASP A 141 31.82 -5.99 -22.98
C ASP A 141 30.98 -4.81 -22.47
N TYR A 142 31.58 -3.62 -22.51
CA TYR A 142 30.95 -2.39 -22.05
C TYR A 142 29.61 -2.13 -22.73
N ARG A 143 29.42 -2.59 -23.97
CA ARG A 143 28.13 -2.46 -24.67
C ARG A 143 27.06 -3.35 -24.06
N ALA A 144 27.40 -4.60 -23.72
CA ALA A 144 26.49 -5.51 -23.04
C ALA A 144 26.07 -4.97 -21.66
N VAL A 145 27.01 -4.41 -20.90
CA VAL A 145 26.73 -3.79 -19.60
C VAL A 145 25.82 -2.56 -19.74
N GLN A 146 26.02 -1.72 -20.76
CA GLN A 146 25.15 -0.57 -21.02
C GLN A 146 23.73 -0.97 -21.42
N VAL A 147 23.58 -1.99 -22.26
CA VAL A 147 22.26 -2.52 -22.66
C VAL A 147 21.54 -3.15 -21.46
N ALA A 148 22.24 -3.93 -20.64
CA ALA A 148 21.70 -4.49 -19.40
C ALA A 148 21.28 -3.37 -18.43
N GLY A 149 22.13 -2.36 -18.24
CA GLY A 149 21.81 -1.18 -17.42
C GLY A 149 20.57 -0.44 -17.90
N LEU A 150 20.40 -0.27 -19.21
CA LEU A 150 19.20 0.33 -19.81
C LEU A 150 17.94 -0.49 -19.50
N PHE A 151 18.01 -1.82 -19.65
CA PHE A 151 16.89 -2.69 -19.34
C PHE A 151 16.50 -2.63 -17.87
N VAL A 152 17.49 -2.64 -16.96
CA VAL A 152 17.28 -2.46 -15.52
C VAL A 152 16.60 -1.11 -15.25
N MET A 153 17.07 -0.01 -15.82
CA MET A 153 16.45 1.31 -15.65
C MET A 153 14.99 1.34 -16.11
N ILE A 154 14.69 0.82 -17.30
CA ILE A 154 13.32 0.77 -17.83
C ILE A 154 12.43 -0.08 -16.92
N SER A 155 12.92 -1.25 -16.50
CA SER A 155 12.17 -2.13 -15.62
C SER A 155 11.88 -1.48 -14.25
N CYS A 156 12.87 -0.81 -13.65
CA CYS A 156 12.71 -0.05 -12.42
C CYS A 156 11.69 1.09 -12.57
N LEU A 157 11.69 1.81 -13.70
CA LEU A 157 10.70 2.87 -13.97
C LEU A 157 9.26 2.32 -14.00
N ILE A 158 9.06 1.20 -14.69
CA ILE A 158 7.74 0.55 -14.78
C ILE A 158 7.27 0.12 -13.39
N VAL A 159 8.14 -0.56 -12.63
CA VAL A 159 7.84 -1.00 -11.26
C VAL A 159 7.54 0.19 -10.36
N MET A 160 8.23 1.32 -10.54
CA MET A 160 8.01 2.55 -9.76
C MET A 160 6.65 3.17 -10.03
N VAL A 161 6.25 3.29 -11.30
CA VAL A 161 4.92 3.79 -11.66
C VAL A 161 3.83 2.89 -11.06
N LEU A 162 4.00 1.56 -11.15
CA LEU A 162 3.08 0.60 -10.55
C LEU A 162 3.03 0.71 -9.01
N ALA A 163 4.18 0.84 -8.35
CA ALA A 163 4.27 0.99 -6.90
C ALA A 163 3.60 2.28 -6.41
N LEU A 164 3.84 3.41 -7.09
CA LEU A 164 3.20 4.69 -6.79
C LEU A 164 1.68 4.61 -7.01
N TRP A 165 1.25 3.93 -8.06
CA TRP A 165 -0.18 3.70 -8.32
C TRP A 165 -0.84 2.84 -7.24
N TRP A 166 -0.21 1.73 -6.82
CA TRP A 166 -0.69 0.93 -5.69
C TRP A 166 -0.74 1.72 -4.38
N MET A 167 0.31 2.49 -4.08
CA MET A 167 0.35 3.36 -2.92
C MET A 167 -0.80 4.38 -2.95
N TYR A 168 -1.07 4.98 -4.11
CA TYR A 168 -2.19 5.90 -4.30
C TYR A 168 -3.55 5.25 -4.00
N VAL A 169 -3.79 4.03 -4.52
CA VAL A 169 -5.05 3.31 -4.28
C VAL A 169 -5.24 3.01 -2.78
N VAL A 170 -4.20 2.52 -2.10
CA VAL A 170 -4.29 2.21 -0.66
C VAL A 170 -4.38 3.48 0.19
N TRP A 171 -3.71 4.56 -0.21
CA TRP A 171 -3.84 5.87 0.42
C TRP A 171 -5.27 6.42 0.34
N ARG A 172 -5.92 6.28 -0.82
CA ARG A 172 -7.35 6.62 -0.96
C ARG A 172 -8.22 5.75 -0.05
N CYS A 173 -7.88 4.47 0.13
CA CYS A 173 -8.60 3.58 1.06
C CYS A 173 -8.44 4.02 2.51
N PHE A 174 -7.23 4.44 2.88
CA PHE A 174 -6.95 4.98 4.20
C PHE A 174 -7.78 6.25 4.46
N ILE A 175 -7.80 7.20 3.53
CA ILE A 175 -8.63 8.42 3.66
C ILE A 175 -10.10 8.05 3.78
N TYR A 176 -10.60 7.13 2.95
CA TYR A 176 -11.98 6.66 3.01
C TYR A 176 -12.36 6.14 4.39
N LEU A 177 -11.57 5.19 4.93
CA LEU A 177 -11.81 4.61 6.26
C LEU A 177 -11.68 5.65 7.39
N LYS A 178 -10.77 6.62 7.26
CA LYS A 178 -10.63 7.72 8.22
C LYS A 178 -11.87 8.60 8.23
N THR A 179 -12.37 9.00 7.05
CA THR A 179 -13.60 9.80 6.91
C THR A 179 -14.81 9.06 7.47
N LEU A 180 -14.92 7.76 7.19
CA LEU A 180 -16.01 6.92 7.68
C LEU A 180 -16.01 6.80 9.21
N ASN A 181 -14.83 6.58 9.81
CA ASN A 181 -14.71 6.46 11.27
C ASN A 181 -15.02 7.77 11.99
N ASN A 182 -14.50 8.90 11.52
CA ASN A 182 -14.81 10.21 12.12
C ASN A 182 -16.31 10.48 12.14
N LYS A 183 -17.05 10.09 11.10
CA LYS A 183 -18.51 10.26 11.04
C LYS A 183 -19.23 9.36 12.04
N ARG A 184 -18.83 8.09 12.14
CA ARG A 184 -19.39 7.15 13.13
C ARG A 184 -19.24 7.73 14.54
N ASP A 185 -18.07 8.27 14.87
CA ASP A 185 -17.80 8.91 16.16
C ASP A 185 -18.72 10.13 16.40
N HIS A 186 -18.99 10.95 15.36
CA HIS A 186 -19.92 12.08 15.45
C HIS A 186 -21.37 11.64 15.70
N VAL A 187 -21.87 10.63 14.99
CA VAL A 187 -23.24 10.12 15.17
C VAL A 187 -23.41 9.55 16.57
N GLU A 188 -22.46 8.76 17.07
CA GLU A 188 -22.49 8.24 18.44
C GLU A 188 -22.51 9.36 19.50
N MET A 189 -21.78 10.46 19.26
CA MET A 189 -21.80 11.61 20.17
C MET A 189 -23.16 12.32 20.19
N HIS A 190 -23.79 12.51 19.02
CA HIS A 190 -25.13 13.08 18.93
C HIS A 190 -26.19 12.20 19.59
N GLU A 191 -26.09 10.88 19.41
CA GLU A 191 -27.00 9.93 20.04
C GLU A 191 -26.84 9.95 21.58
N LYS A 192 -25.60 9.90 22.09
CA LYS A 192 -25.33 10.01 23.53
C LYS A 192 -25.82 11.33 24.12
N ALA A 193 -25.72 12.44 23.39
CA ALA A 193 -26.23 13.74 23.82
C ALA A 193 -27.76 13.77 23.94
N LYS A 194 -28.50 13.02 23.10
CA LYS A 194 -29.97 12.91 23.16
C LYS A 194 -30.44 12.21 24.43
N TYR A 195 -29.66 11.27 24.95
CA TYR A 195 -29.99 10.50 26.15
C TYR A 195 -29.36 11.04 27.44
N MET A 196 -28.55 12.10 27.37
CA MET A 196 -28.09 12.76 28.59
C MET A 196 -29.28 13.47 29.26
N PRO A 197 -29.65 13.10 30.50
CA PRO A 197 -30.68 13.81 31.22
C PRO A 197 -30.27 15.28 31.35
N LYS A 198 -31.19 16.19 31.01
CA LYS A 198 -31.05 17.61 31.35
C LYS A 198 -31.09 17.70 32.86
N THR A 199 -29.97 17.46 33.53
CA THR A 199 -29.84 17.67 34.96
C THR A 199 -29.92 19.17 35.17
N TYR A 200 -31.14 19.61 35.43
CA TYR A 200 -31.57 20.79 36.16
C TYR A 200 -30.45 21.81 36.41
N PHE A 201 -30.32 22.75 35.47
CA PHE A 201 -29.96 24.11 35.87
C PHE A 201 -31.11 24.58 36.78
N GLY A 202 -30.96 24.32 38.07
CA GLY A 202 -31.83 24.88 39.08
C GLY A 202 -31.68 26.39 39.00
N ASP A 203 -32.79 27.04 38.69
CA ASP A 203 -33.00 28.47 38.94
C ASP A 203 -32.70 28.75 40.41
N GLY A 204 -31.45 29.10 40.71
CA GLY A 204 -31.05 29.70 41.97
C GLY A 204 -31.48 31.17 41.98
N GLN A 205 -32.79 31.42 42.00
CA GLN A 205 -33.34 32.69 42.45
C GLN A 205 -33.81 32.53 43.89
N HIS A 206 -32.92 32.88 44.83
CA HIS A 206 -33.31 33.37 46.15
C HIS A 206 -32.33 34.45 46.60
#